data_AF-A0A967VX83-F1
#
_entry.id   AF-A0A967VX83-F1
#
_cell.length_a   1.000
_cell.length_b   1.000
_cell.length_c   1.000
_cell.angle_alpha   90.00
_cell.angle_beta   90.00
_cell.angle_gamma   90.00
#
_symmetry.space_group_name_H-M   'P 1'
#
loop_
_entity.id
_entity.type
_entity.pdbx_description
1 polymer ?
#
loop_
_entity_poly.entity_id
_entity_poly.type
_entity_poly.pdbx_seq_one_letter_code
_entity_poly.pdbx_strand_id
1 'polypeptide(L)' 'GHSSREFIRTLRLKRAAHLLQNGYGNVTEVAYEVGFNSLSHFAKVFKEQFGVLPAKFSSDYLSNMCSK' A
#
# COMPACT_ATOMS: atom_id res chain seq x y z
N GLY A 1 14.76 3.91 -16.97
CA GLY A 1 15.57 3.56 -15.78
C GLY A 1 14.74 3.77 -14.54
N HIS A 2 14.64 2.77 -13.65
CA HIS A 2 13.95 2.95 -12.38
C HIS A 2 14.87 3.73 -11.45
N SER A 3 14.52 4.99 -11.15
CA SER A 3 15.28 5.79 -10.20
C SER A 3 15.23 5.14 -8.82
N SER A 4 16.27 5.29 -8.01
CA SER A 4 16.33 4.74 -6.64
C SER A 4 15.11 5.12 -5.80
N ARG A 5 14.50 6.29 -6.07
CA ARG A 5 13.25 6.74 -5.47
C ARG A 5 12.06 5.82 -5.75
N GLU A 6 11.93 5.33 -6.99
CA GLU A 6 10.86 4.42 -7.39
C GLU A 6 10.97 3.09 -6.63
N PHE A 7 12.21 2.57 -6.51
CA PHE A 7 12.47 1.31 -5.80
C PHE A 7 12.10 1.41 -4.32
N ILE A 8 12.55 2.46 -3.63
CA ILE A 8 12.20 2.70 -2.22
C ILE A 8 10.69 2.88 -2.05
N ARG A 9 10.04 3.59 -2.98
CA ARG A 9 8.58 3.75 -2.95
C ARG A 9 7.87 2.39 -3.06
N THR A 10 8.25 1.56 -4.02
CA THR A 10 7.67 0.22 -4.18
C THR A 10 7.88 -0.64 -2.94
N LEU A 11 9.06 -0.60 -2.31
CA LEU A 11 9.32 -1.34 -1.07
C LEU A 11 8.40 -0.88 0.07
N ARG A 12 8.24 0.43 0.27
CA ARG A 12 7.32 0.99 1.28
C ARG A 12 5.88 0.58 1.03
N LEU A 13 5.45 0.61 -0.23
CA LEU A 13 4.09 0.23 -0.63
C LEU A 13 3.82 -1.26 -0.43
N LYS A 14 4.80 -2.14 -0.68
CA LYS A 14 4.69 -3.57 -0.35
C LYS A 14 4.55 -3.79 1.16
N ARG A 15 5.32 -3.07 1.97
CA ARG A 15 5.18 -3.13 3.43
C ARG A 15 3.81 -2.63 3.89
N ALA A 16 3.32 -1.53 3.32
CA ALA A 16 2.00 -0.99 3.63
C ALA A 16 0.88 -1.99 3.32
N ALA A 17 0.98 -2.65 2.15
CA ALA A 17 0.06 -3.70 1.75
C ALA A 17 0.05 -4.86 2.76
N HIS A 18 1.21 -5.28 3.26
CA HIS A 18 1.30 -6.33 4.28
C HIS A 18 0.65 -5.90 5.61
N LEU A 19 0.88 -4.68 6.06
CA LEU A 19 0.29 -4.16 7.30
C LEU A 19 -1.23 -4.07 7.23
N LEU A 20 -1.76 -3.58 6.10
CA LEU A 20 -3.21 -3.50 5.86
C LEU A 20 -3.85 -4.89 5.81
N GLN A 21 -3.17 -5.89 5.22
CA GLN A 21 -3.63 -7.27 5.21
C GLN A 21 -3.72 -7.89 6.61
N ASN A 22 -2.74 -7.61 7.45
CA ASN A 22 -2.68 -8.13 8.82
C ASN A 22 -3.57 -7.35 9.80
N GLY A 23 -4.32 -6.34 9.34
CA GLY A 23 -5.16 -5.51 10.21
C GLY A 23 -4.37 -4.71 11.24
N TYR A 24 -3.12 -4.35 10.94
CA TYR A 24 -2.20 -3.68 11.88
C TYR A 24 -2.72 -2.32 12.35
N GLY A 25 -3.56 -1.65 11.56
CA GLY A 25 -4.15 -0.36 11.92
C GLY A 25 -4.90 0.27 10.76
N ASN A 26 -5.31 1.53 10.94
CA ASN A 26 -5.99 2.28 9.89
C ASN A 26 -5.02 2.77 8.82
N VAL A 27 -5.56 3.14 7.66
CA VAL A 27 -4.79 3.62 6.50
C VAL A 27 -3.82 4.75 6.85
N THR A 28 -4.25 5.66 7.73
CA THR A 28 -3.43 6.79 8.20
C THR A 28 -2.20 6.33 8.96
N GLU A 29 -2.37 5.38 9.89
CA GLU A 29 -1.27 4.84 10.71
C GLU A 29 -0.27 4.10 9.83
N VAL A 30 -0.77 3.27 8.91
CA VAL A 30 0.08 2.54 7.96
C VAL A 30 0.86 3.50 7.06
N ALA A 31 0.25 4.59 6.59
CA ALA A 31 0.93 5.56 5.74
C ALA A 31 2.11 6.22 6.47
N TYR A 32 1.91 6.61 7.74
CA TYR A 32 2.98 7.19 8.55
C TYR A 32 4.05 6.15 8.90
N GLU A 33 3.67 4.91 9.23
CA GLU A 33 4.61 3.84 9.56
C GLU A 33 5.56 3.51 8.40
N VAL A 34 5.06 3.46 7.16
CA VAL A 34 5.90 3.19 5.99
C VAL A 34 6.62 4.44 5.45
N GLY A 35 6.55 5.56 6.17
CA GLY A 35 7.33 6.78 5.91
C GLY A 35 6.73 7.71 4.86
N PHE A 36 5.40 7.75 4.72
CA PHE A 36 4.71 8.79 3.95
C PHE A 36 4.27 9.93 4.88
N ASN A 37 4.53 11.17 4.46
CA ASN A 37 4.13 12.36 5.20
C ASN A 37 2.73 12.86 4.82
N SER A 38 2.10 12.27 3.81
CA SER A 38 0.80 12.71 3.31
C SER A 38 -0.05 11.53 2.85
N LEU A 39 -1.23 11.41 3.46
CA LEU A 39 -2.19 10.35 3.17
C LEU A 39 -2.67 10.38 1.72
N SER A 40 -2.94 11.56 1.16
CA SER A 40 -3.40 11.71 -0.22
C SER A 40 -2.35 11.25 -1.23
N HIS A 41 -1.06 11.54 -0.96
CA HIS A 41 0.03 11.07 -1.81
C HIS A 41 0.17 9.56 -1.71
N PHE A 42 0.18 9.01 -0.49
CA PHE A 42 0.20 7.57 -0.23
C PHE A 42 -0.94 6.85 -0.97
N ALA A 43 -2.19 7.29 -0.79
CA ALA A 43 -3.35 6.66 -1.40
C ALA A 43 -3.30 6.68 -2.93
N LYS A 44 -2.81 7.80 -3.52
CA LYS A 44 -2.61 7.91 -4.96
C LYS A 44 -1.61 6.87 -5.46
N VAL A 45 -0.39 6.86 -4.92
CA VAL A 45 0.65 5.95 -5.41
C VAL A 45 0.38 4.49 -5.05
N PHE A 46 -0.32 4.23 -3.94
CA PHE A 46 -0.76 2.88 -3.57
C PHE A 46 -1.76 2.34 -4.59
N LYS A 47 -2.75 3.15 -4.97
CA LYS A 47 -3.71 2.80 -6.01
C LYS A 47 -3.04 2.62 -7.36
N GLU A 48 -2.06 3.44 -7.72
CA GLU A 48 -1.29 3.28 -8.95
C GLU A 48 -0.49 1.96 -8.98
N GLN A 49 -0.02 1.45 -7.83
CA GLN A 49 0.71 0.18 -7.76
C GLN A 49 -0.19 -1.06 -7.68
N PHE A 50 -1.27 -1.01 -6.90
CA PHE A 50 -2.11 -2.18 -6.60
C PHE A 50 -3.48 -2.16 -7.29
N GLY A 51 -3.81 -1.09 -8.00
CA GLY A 51 -5.10 -0.91 -8.68
C GLY A 51 -6.25 -0.49 -7.75
N VAL A 52 -6.05 -0.52 -6.43
CA VAL A 52 -7.09 -0.22 -5.44
C VAL A 52 -6.65 0.74 -4.35
N LEU A 53 -7.64 1.39 -3.74
CA LEU A 53 -7.39 2.28 -2.61
C LEU A 53 -6.92 1.48 -1.40
N PRO A 54 -5.96 1.99 -0.61
CA PRO A 54 -5.48 1.31 0.58
C PRO A 54 -6.59 1.11 1.63
N ALA A 55 -7.61 1.99 1.67
CA ALA A 55 -8.80 1.81 2.51
C ALA A 55 -9.67 0.60 2.12
N LYS A 56 -9.55 0.12 0.88
CA LYS A 56 -10.24 -1.08 0.37
C LYS A 56 -9.30 -2.29 0.31
N PHE A 57 -8.04 -2.12 0.67
CA PHE A 57 -7.02 -3.17 0.64
C PHE A 57 -7.04 -3.93 1.96
N SER A 58 -8.17 -4.56 2.25
CA SER A 58 -8.33 -5.49 3.37
C SER A 58 -8.09 -6.93 2.91
N SER A 59 -7.90 -7.85 3.88
CA SER A 59 -7.63 -9.28 3.65
C SER A 59 -8.53 -9.93 2.58
N ASP A 60 -9.75 -9.43 2.42
CA ASP A 60 -10.75 -9.92 1.47
C ASP A 60 -10.33 -9.75 -0.01
N TYR A 61 -9.52 -8.74 -0.33
CA TYR A 61 -9.19 -8.38 -1.72
C TYR A 61 -8.21 -9.38 -2.39
N LEU A 62 -7.41 -10.12 -1.61
CA LEU A 62 -6.40 -11.06 -2.13
C LEU A 62 -6.91 -12.49 -2.29
N SER A 63 -7.94 -12.89 -1.54
CA SER A 63 -8.67 -14.16 -1.76
C SER A 63 -9.12 -14.31 -3.21
N ASN A 64 -9.42 -13.19 -3.87
CA ASN A 64 -9.86 -13.15 -5.26
C ASN A 64 -8.72 -13.03 -6.29
N MET A 65 -7.47 -12.83 -5.88
CA MET A 65 -6.30 -12.73 -6.78
C MET A 65 -5.53 -14.04 -6.95
N CYS A 66 -5.66 -15.01 -6.03
CA CYS A 66 -4.99 -16.32 -6.14
C CYS A 66 -5.71 -17.31 -7.09
N SER A 67 -6.89 -16.96 -7.59
CA SER A 67 -7.71 -17.81 -8.48
C SER A 67 -7.71 -17.36 -9.95
N LYS A 68 -6.75 -16.54 -10.38
CA LYS A 68 -6.56 -16.15 -11.80
C LYS A 68 -5.15 -16.40 -12.28
#